data_AF-A0A662R1P8-F1
#
_entry.id   AF-A0A662R1P8-F1
#
_cell.length_a   1.000
_cell.length_b   1.000
_cell.length_c   1.000
_cell.angle_alpha   90.00
_cell.angle_beta   90.00
_cell.angle_gamma   90.00
#
_symmetry.space_group_name_H-M   'P 1'
#
loop_
_entity.id
_entity.type
_entity.pdbx_description
1 polymer ?
#
loop_
_entity_poly.entity_id
_entity_poly.type
_entity_poly.pdbx_seq_one_letter_code
_entity_poly.pdbx_strand_id
1 'polypeptide(L)'
;MRESVLLVLRADPHTSKEDIDFKIKEFKHLADSAGYDIKDVVIQKRSPDIRYQIGEGKVEEIKRNVVGVDKVIFYNRLSPTQVYNLTKMFNVETIDRLNLILEIFAKRARSKVAKLQVELATLAYELPRARELTSILKKRERPGFMGLGRYGTSYADDIQKRILKLKKELKTYTKSQEARRKRYRS
;
A
#
# COMPACT_ATOMS: atom_id res chain seq x y z
N MET A 1 4.13 3.14 21.31
CA MET A 1 3.80 4.42 20.64
C MET A 1 3.02 4.13 19.38
N ARG A 2 2.14 5.04 18.95
CA ARG A 2 1.51 4.96 17.61
C ARG A 2 2.56 5.36 16.57
N GLU A 3 2.54 4.71 15.41
CA GLU A 3 3.38 5.10 14.28
C GLU A 3 2.94 6.46 13.75
N SER A 4 3.90 7.33 13.54
CA SER A 4 3.72 8.70 13.06
C SER A 4 3.65 8.75 11.54
N VAL A 5 2.69 9.50 11.00
CA VAL A 5 2.44 9.55 9.56
C VAL A 5 2.28 10.97 9.04
N LEU A 6 2.71 11.17 7.80
CA LEU A 6 2.41 12.36 7.00
C LEU A 6 1.47 11.97 5.86
N LEU A 7 0.33 12.65 5.78
CA LEU A 7 -0.69 12.38 4.77
C LEU A 7 -0.49 13.28 3.55
N VAL A 8 -0.53 12.70 2.36
CA VAL A 8 -0.40 13.45 1.10
C VAL A 8 -1.65 13.25 0.26
N LEU A 9 -2.30 14.35 -0.11
CA LEU A 9 -3.44 14.34 -1.01
C LEU A 9 -3.14 15.19 -2.25
N ARG A 10 -3.21 14.56 -3.42
CA ARG A 10 -3.25 15.27 -4.69
C ARG A 10 -4.68 15.33 -5.21
N ALA A 11 -5.15 16.55 -5.48
CA ALA A 11 -6.46 16.85 -6.04
C ALA A 11 -6.33 17.27 -7.50
N ASP A 12 -7.31 16.93 -8.34
CA ASP A 12 -7.30 17.31 -9.75
C ASP A 12 -7.57 18.81 -9.91
N PRO A 13 -7.09 19.48 -10.99
CA PRO A 13 -7.24 20.93 -11.17
C PRO A 13 -8.68 21.45 -11.09
N HIS A 14 -9.66 20.61 -11.37
CA HIS A 14 -11.09 20.97 -11.33
C HIS A 14 -11.81 20.50 -10.06
N THR A 15 -11.12 19.88 -9.11
CA THR A 15 -11.74 19.47 -7.83
C THR A 15 -12.11 20.71 -7.02
N SER A 16 -13.36 20.80 -6.55
CA SER A 16 -13.83 21.91 -5.71
C SER A 16 -13.11 21.94 -4.36
N LYS A 17 -13.19 23.06 -3.64
CA LYS A 17 -12.60 23.15 -2.31
C LYS A 17 -13.34 22.22 -1.33
N GLU A 18 -14.66 22.19 -1.43
CA GLU A 18 -15.55 21.36 -0.61
C GLU A 18 -15.21 19.88 -0.77
N ASP A 19 -14.94 19.42 -2.00
CA ASP A 19 -14.55 18.04 -2.28
C ASP A 19 -13.18 17.69 -1.69
N ILE A 20 -12.24 18.65 -1.72
CA ILE A 20 -10.91 18.48 -1.13
C ILE A 20 -11.04 18.33 0.38
N ASP A 21 -11.80 19.22 1.02
CA ASP A 21 -12.02 19.21 2.47
C ASP A 21 -12.71 17.92 2.92
N PHE A 22 -13.71 17.45 2.15
CA PHE A 22 -14.37 16.16 2.39
C PHE A 22 -13.38 14.98 2.30
N LYS A 23 -12.57 14.92 1.24
CA LYS A 23 -11.58 13.85 1.05
C LYS A 23 -10.51 13.85 2.15
N ILE A 24 -10.07 15.02 2.60
CA ILE A 24 -9.10 15.13 3.71
C ILE A 24 -9.70 14.60 5.00
N LYS A 25 -10.95 14.98 5.29
CA LYS A 25 -11.65 14.48 6.49
C LYS A 25 -11.78 12.96 6.46
N GLU A 26 -12.20 12.39 5.34
CA GLU A 26 -12.26 10.93 5.15
C GLU A 26 -10.88 10.28 5.34
N PHE A 27 -9.84 10.88 4.75
CA PHE A 27 -8.49 10.33 4.80
C PHE A 27 -7.90 10.33 6.20
N LYS A 28 -8.11 11.41 6.96
CA LYS A 28 -7.74 11.49 8.39
C LYS A 28 -8.45 10.41 9.20
N HIS A 29 -9.74 10.19 8.98
CA HIS A 29 -10.49 9.13 9.67
C HIS A 29 -9.98 7.72 9.34
N LEU A 30 -9.55 7.48 8.10
CA LEU A 30 -8.95 6.21 7.70
C LEU A 30 -7.61 5.99 8.41
N ALA A 31 -6.73 6.99 8.42
CA ALA A 31 -5.44 6.91 9.11
C ALA A 31 -5.60 6.71 10.64
N ASP A 32 -6.53 7.42 11.28
CA ASP A 32 -6.82 7.21 12.72
C ASP A 32 -7.45 5.84 12.99
N SER A 33 -8.32 5.34 12.11
CA SER A 33 -8.86 3.97 12.18
C SER A 33 -7.77 2.90 12.04
N ALA A 34 -6.67 3.22 11.34
CA ALA A 34 -5.49 2.40 11.28
C ALA A 34 -4.57 2.60 12.50
N GLY A 35 -4.89 3.50 13.44
CA GLY A 35 -4.12 3.73 14.66
C GLY A 35 -2.85 4.54 14.47
N TYR A 36 -2.76 5.31 13.38
CA TYR A 36 -1.64 6.21 13.11
C TYR A 36 -1.75 7.54 13.88
N ASP A 37 -0.61 8.14 14.18
CA ASP A 37 -0.50 9.51 14.69
C ASP A 37 -0.18 10.48 13.55
N ILE A 38 -1.16 11.30 13.16
CA ILE A 38 -1.05 12.16 11.97
C ILE A 38 -0.27 13.43 12.36
N LYS A 39 0.96 13.55 11.85
CA LYS A 39 1.83 14.72 12.11
C LYS A 39 1.48 15.91 11.24
N ASP A 40 1.18 15.67 9.96
CA ASP A 40 0.86 16.72 9.01
C ASP A 40 0.01 16.19 7.84
N VAL A 41 -0.65 17.10 7.13
CA VAL A 41 -1.40 16.83 5.90
C VAL A 41 -0.98 17.80 4.80
N VAL A 42 -0.38 17.26 3.76
CA VAL A 42 0.09 18.00 2.60
C VAL A 42 -0.90 17.83 1.44
N ILE A 43 -1.32 18.95 0.87
CA ILE A 43 -2.27 18.99 -0.24
C ILE A 43 -1.63 19.65 -1.45
N GLN A 44 -1.84 19.08 -2.63
CA GLN A 44 -1.48 19.73 -3.89
C GLN A 44 -2.57 19.56 -4.94
N LYS A 45 -3.04 20.67 -5.51
CA LYS A 45 -3.99 20.68 -6.61
C LYS A 45 -3.25 20.71 -7.94
N ARG A 46 -3.22 19.59 -8.67
CA ARG A 46 -2.57 19.44 -9.97
C ARG A 46 -2.96 18.13 -10.68
N SER A 47 -2.68 18.07 -11.97
CA SER A 47 -2.63 16.81 -12.72
C SER A 47 -1.53 15.89 -12.18
N PRO A 48 -1.73 14.56 -12.22
CA PRO A 48 -0.79 13.60 -11.64
C PRO A 48 0.59 13.68 -12.30
N ASP A 49 1.62 13.68 -11.48
CA ASP A 49 3.00 13.54 -11.96
C ASP A 49 3.35 12.07 -12.20
N ILE A 50 3.94 11.75 -13.35
CA ILE A 50 4.28 10.37 -13.72
C ILE A 50 5.31 9.76 -12.75
N ARG A 51 6.26 10.57 -12.22
CA ARG A 51 7.32 10.11 -11.33
C ARG A 51 6.89 10.03 -9.87
N TYR A 52 6.06 10.96 -9.41
CA TYR A 52 5.84 11.18 -7.98
C TYR A 52 4.39 11.35 -7.55
N GLN A 53 3.43 11.34 -8.48
CA GLN A 53 2.02 11.70 -8.27
C GLN A 53 1.79 13.17 -7.91
N ILE A 54 2.70 13.79 -7.17
CA ILE A 54 2.81 15.22 -6.87
C ILE A 54 3.99 15.86 -7.60
N GLY A 55 4.09 17.18 -7.60
CA GLY A 55 5.20 17.89 -8.25
C GLY A 55 6.51 17.77 -7.51
N GLU A 56 7.63 17.80 -8.24
CA GLU A 56 8.99 17.70 -7.69
C GLU A 56 9.27 18.74 -6.60
N GLY A 57 8.86 20.00 -6.77
CA GLY A 57 9.00 21.01 -5.72
C GLY A 57 8.29 20.65 -4.41
N LYS A 58 7.13 19.95 -4.51
CA LYS A 58 6.39 19.49 -3.33
C LYS A 58 7.02 18.24 -2.71
N VAL A 59 7.65 17.38 -3.52
CA VAL A 59 8.46 16.26 -3.02
C VAL A 59 9.62 16.79 -2.19
N GLU A 60 10.34 17.81 -2.68
CA GLU A 60 11.46 18.41 -1.93
C GLU A 60 10.99 19.09 -0.63
N GLU A 61 9.81 19.70 -0.64
CA GLU A 61 9.19 20.25 0.57
C GLU A 61 8.88 19.16 1.61
N ILE A 62 8.20 18.08 1.19
CA ILE A 62 7.88 16.95 2.08
C ILE A 62 9.16 16.31 2.62
N LYS A 63 10.18 16.12 1.77
CA LYS A 63 11.46 15.51 2.16
C LYS A 63 12.13 16.23 3.34
N ARG A 64 11.98 17.56 3.45
CA ARG A 64 12.51 18.34 4.58
C ARG A 64 11.70 18.16 5.86
N ASN A 65 10.42 17.78 5.74
CA ASN A 65 9.45 17.72 6.84
C ASN A 65 9.19 16.29 7.34
N VAL A 66 9.68 15.24 6.66
CA VAL A 66 9.49 13.83 7.07
C VAL A 66 10.45 13.36 8.17
N VAL A 67 11.26 14.25 8.74
CA VAL A 67 12.16 13.90 9.85
C VAL A 67 11.32 13.45 11.06
N GLY A 68 11.52 12.22 11.52
CA GLY A 68 10.78 11.64 12.64
C GLY A 68 9.36 11.18 12.29
N VAL A 69 9.05 11.05 10.99
CA VAL A 69 7.82 10.41 10.50
C VAL A 69 8.14 8.96 10.09
N ASP A 70 7.35 8.00 10.55
CA ASP A 70 7.57 6.58 10.23
C ASP A 70 7.12 6.25 8.79
N LYS A 71 6.06 6.89 8.31
CA LYS A 71 5.43 6.57 7.02
C LYS A 71 4.78 7.78 6.34
N VAL A 72 4.91 7.85 5.02
CA VAL A 72 4.17 8.79 4.16
C VAL A 72 3.03 8.05 3.47
N ILE A 73 1.80 8.53 3.65
CA ILE A 73 0.61 7.88 3.11
C ILE A 73 -0.01 8.78 2.06
N PHE A 74 -0.13 8.27 0.82
CA PHE A 74 -0.81 8.97 -0.26
C PHE A 74 -2.30 8.58 -0.34
N TYR A 75 -3.17 9.57 -0.41
CA TYR A 75 -4.61 9.36 -0.68
C TYR A 75 -4.84 8.76 -2.07
N ASN A 76 -4.01 9.14 -3.04
CA ASN A 76 -4.10 8.66 -4.41
C ASN A 76 -3.39 7.30 -4.52
N ARG A 77 -3.89 6.42 -5.40
CA ARG A 77 -3.16 5.21 -5.77
C ARG A 77 -1.82 5.57 -6.38
N LEU A 78 -0.80 4.78 -6.07
CA LEU A 78 0.55 4.96 -6.59
C LEU A 78 0.94 3.79 -7.50
N SER A 79 1.61 4.09 -8.61
CA SER A 79 2.28 3.07 -9.41
C SER A 79 3.52 2.53 -8.67
N PRO A 80 4.02 1.32 -8.99
CA PRO A 80 5.24 0.81 -8.38
C PRO A 80 6.45 1.72 -8.59
N THR A 81 6.54 2.35 -9.77
CA THR A 81 7.57 3.37 -10.06
C THR A 81 7.44 4.59 -9.14
N GLN A 82 6.23 5.08 -8.92
CA GLN A 82 5.99 6.21 -8.00
C GLN A 82 6.36 5.85 -6.56
N VAL A 83 5.91 4.70 -6.05
CA VAL A 83 6.28 4.22 -4.71
C VAL A 83 7.79 4.13 -4.56
N TYR A 84 8.49 3.48 -5.52
CA TYR A 84 9.94 3.36 -5.49
C TYR A 84 10.64 4.72 -5.45
N ASN A 85 10.25 5.64 -6.33
CA ASN A 85 10.86 6.96 -6.40
C ASN A 85 10.58 7.78 -5.11
N LEU A 86 9.35 7.77 -4.60
CA LEU A 86 8.97 8.51 -3.39
C LEU A 86 9.67 7.95 -2.14
N THR A 87 9.67 6.63 -1.94
CA THR A 87 10.39 5.98 -0.84
C THR A 87 11.88 6.33 -0.89
N LYS A 88 12.49 6.34 -2.09
CA LYS A 88 13.89 6.75 -2.25
C LYS A 88 14.12 8.24 -1.92
N MET A 89 13.19 9.12 -2.30
CA MET A 89 13.31 10.56 -2.04
C MET A 89 13.13 10.90 -0.56
N PHE A 90 12.16 10.28 0.11
CA PHE A 90 11.81 10.56 1.50
C PHE A 90 12.62 9.75 2.51
N ASN A 91 13.21 8.63 2.09
CA ASN A 91 13.91 7.68 2.97
C ASN A 91 13.03 7.17 4.13
N VAL A 92 11.72 7.08 3.89
CA VAL A 92 10.71 6.53 4.80
C VAL A 92 9.73 5.69 4.00
N GLU A 93 9.02 4.78 4.66
CA GLU A 93 8.04 3.92 3.99
C GLU A 93 6.96 4.79 3.33
N THR A 94 6.71 4.58 2.04
CA THR A 94 5.64 5.26 1.31
C THR A 94 4.59 4.26 0.87
N ILE A 95 3.35 4.49 1.28
CA ILE A 95 2.21 3.64 0.90
C ILE A 95 1.10 4.47 0.25
N ASP A 96 0.20 3.80 -0.47
CA ASP A 96 -0.99 4.43 -1.02
C ASP A 96 -2.26 4.09 -0.22
N ARG A 97 -3.39 4.66 -0.65
CA ARG A 97 -4.69 4.43 0.01
C ARG A 97 -5.13 2.97 0.01
N LEU A 98 -4.77 2.17 -1.00
CA LEU A 98 -5.14 0.76 -1.01
C LEU A 98 -4.36 -0.03 0.05
N ASN A 99 -3.06 0.26 0.20
CA ASN A 99 -2.27 -0.28 1.29
C ASN A 99 -2.85 0.10 2.66
N LEU A 100 -3.20 1.37 2.88
CA LEU A 100 -3.83 1.81 4.12
C LEU A 100 -5.13 1.03 4.42
N ILE A 101 -5.98 0.83 3.41
CA ILE A 101 -7.22 0.06 3.57
C ILE A 101 -6.93 -1.40 3.94
N LEU A 102 -5.94 -2.02 3.30
CA LEU A 102 -5.53 -3.39 3.63
C LEU A 102 -5.00 -3.50 5.07
N GLU A 103 -4.22 -2.52 5.54
CA GLU A 103 -3.75 -2.45 6.92
C GLU A 103 -4.91 -2.31 7.92
N ILE A 104 -5.91 -1.48 7.62
CA ILE A 104 -7.14 -1.36 8.44
C ILE A 104 -7.86 -2.72 8.52
N PHE A 105 -8.01 -3.41 7.39
CA PHE A 105 -8.63 -4.74 7.39
C PHE A 105 -7.80 -5.76 8.17
N ALA A 106 -6.48 -5.70 8.09
CA ALA A 106 -5.60 -6.58 8.84
C ALA A 106 -5.79 -6.38 10.35
N LYS A 107 -5.89 -5.12 10.81
CA LYS A 107 -6.17 -4.78 12.21
C LYS A 107 -7.56 -5.23 12.68
N ARG A 108 -8.56 -5.22 11.79
CA ARG A 108 -9.95 -5.61 12.11
C ARG A 108 -10.21 -7.11 11.99
N ALA A 109 -9.39 -7.86 11.24
CA ALA A 109 -9.61 -9.28 10.99
C ALA A 109 -9.46 -10.13 12.26
N ARG A 110 -10.60 -10.52 12.85
CA ARG A 110 -10.63 -11.38 14.05
C ARG A 110 -10.66 -12.86 13.74
N SER A 111 -11.50 -13.29 12.79
CA SER A 111 -11.65 -14.70 12.44
C SER A 111 -10.48 -15.20 11.59
N LYS A 112 -10.18 -16.50 11.68
CA LYS A 112 -9.13 -17.11 10.84
C LYS A 112 -9.39 -16.92 9.34
N VAL A 113 -10.65 -17.06 8.91
CA VAL A 113 -11.03 -16.84 7.51
C VAL A 113 -10.81 -15.40 7.08
N ALA A 114 -11.20 -14.42 7.91
CA ALA A 114 -10.96 -13.01 7.63
C ALA A 114 -9.46 -12.70 7.51
N LYS A 115 -8.63 -13.23 8.43
CA LYS A 115 -7.17 -13.05 8.37
C LYS A 115 -6.58 -13.61 7.07
N LEU A 116 -6.98 -14.81 6.67
CA LEU A 116 -6.54 -15.44 5.43
C LEU A 116 -6.97 -14.65 4.17
N GLN A 117 -8.19 -14.09 4.18
CA GLN A 117 -8.68 -13.26 3.07
C GLN A 117 -7.92 -11.94 2.95
N VAL A 118 -7.62 -11.29 4.08
CA VAL A 118 -6.84 -10.04 4.09
C VAL A 118 -5.41 -10.29 3.64
N GLU A 119 -4.78 -11.36 4.12
CA GLU A 119 -3.43 -11.74 3.67
C GLU A 119 -3.43 -12.03 2.17
N LEU A 120 -4.41 -12.79 1.67
CA LEU A 120 -4.55 -13.07 0.24
C LEU A 120 -4.73 -11.79 -0.58
N ALA A 121 -5.55 -10.84 -0.11
CA ALA A 121 -5.78 -9.57 -0.79
C ALA A 121 -4.50 -8.72 -0.82
N THR A 122 -3.76 -8.70 0.29
CA THR A 122 -2.48 -7.98 0.41
C THR A 122 -1.45 -8.53 -0.57
N LEU A 123 -1.25 -9.85 -0.57
CA LEU A 123 -0.29 -10.50 -1.47
C LEU A 123 -0.71 -10.38 -2.94
N ALA A 124 -2.01 -10.46 -3.23
CA ALA A 124 -2.52 -10.28 -4.60
C ALA A 124 -2.27 -8.86 -5.12
N TYR A 125 -2.30 -7.86 -4.23
CA TYR A 125 -1.95 -6.48 -4.54
C TYR A 125 -0.43 -6.28 -4.70
N GLU A 126 0.38 -6.96 -3.88
CA GLU A 126 1.85 -6.87 -3.91
C GLU A 126 2.48 -7.59 -5.11
N LEU A 127 1.99 -8.77 -5.48
CA LEU A 127 2.59 -9.61 -6.53
C LEU A 127 2.90 -8.87 -7.84
N PRO A 128 1.93 -8.18 -8.49
CA PRO A 128 2.23 -7.47 -9.73
C PRO A 128 3.22 -6.32 -9.50
N ARG A 129 3.19 -5.67 -8.32
CA ARG A 129 4.12 -4.58 -7.98
C ARG A 129 5.54 -5.08 -7.73
N ALA A 130 5.70 -6.21 -7.06
CA ALA A 130 7.00 -6.84 -6.82
C ALA A 130 7.70 -7.24 -8.13
N ARG A 131 6.93 -7.73 -9.10
CA ARG A 131 7.43 -8.03 -10.46
C ARG A 131 7.88 -6.76 -11.18
N GLU A 132 7.08 -5.70 -11.12
CA GLU A 132 7.43 -4.41 -11.73
C GLU A 132 8.68 -3.79 -11.07
N LEU A 133 8.76 -3.80 -9.74
CA LEU A 133 9.92 -3.33 -9.01
C LEU A 133 11.20 -4.08 -9.41
N THR A 134 11.13 -5.41 -9.53
CA THR A 134 12.25 -6.23 -10.02
C THR A 134 12.68 -5.81 -11.43
N SER A 135 11.72 -5.51 -12.31
CA SER A 135 12.00 -5.00 -13.66
C SER A 135 12.67 -3.61 -13.63
N ILE A 136 12.20 -2.72 -12.76
CA ILE A 136 12.79 -1.38 -12.55
C ILE A 136 14.25 -1.49 -12.08
N LEU A 137 14.51 -2.35 -11.09
CA LEU A 137 15.86 -2.57 -10.55
C LEU A 137 16.80 -3.14 -11.63
N LYS A 138 16.36 -4.18 -12.35
CA LYS A 138 17.13 -4.78 -13.46
C LYS A 138 17.46 -3.78 -14.57
N LYS A 139 16.56 -2.84 -14.89
CA LYS A 139 16.80 -1.81 -15.91
C LYS A 139 17.76 -0.71 -15.45
N ARG A 140 17.84 -0.43 -14.14
CA ARG A 140 18.72 0.60 -13.59
C ARG A 140 20.11 0.08 -13.21
N GLU A 141 20.26 -1.22 -13.03
CA GLU A 141 21.58 -1.87 -12.93
C GLU A 141 22.23 -1.90 -14.32
N ARG A 142 23.45 -1.33 -14.43
CA ARG A 142 24.29 -1.51 -15.62
C ARG A 142 24.62 -3.01 -15.79
N PRO A 143 24.82 -3.54 -17.01
CA PRO A 143 25.34 -4.89 -17.20
C PRO A 143 26.69 -5.00 -16.47
N GLY A 144 26.76 -5.77 -15.39
CA GLY A 144 28.01 -6.03 -14.65
C GLY A 144 28.03 -5.75 -13.15
N PHE A 145 26.96 -5.21 -12.52
CA PHE A 145 26.92 -5.05 -11.06
C PHE A 145 26.22 -6.24 -10.38
N MET A 146 26.91 -6.86 -9.43
CA MET A 146 26.62 -8.17 -8.84
C MET A 146 25.21 -8.33 -8.22
N GLY A 147 24.50 -9.39 -8.63
CA GLY A 147 23.72 -10.25 -7.72
C GLY A 147 22.27 -9.90 -7.39
N LEU A 148 21.80 -8.67 -7.58
CA LEU A 148 20.45 -8.25 -7.15
C LEU A 148 19.31 -8.74 -8.06
N GLY A 149 19.58 -9.03 -9.33
CA GLY A 149 18.58 -9.54 -10.28
C GLY A 149 17.97 -10.91 -9.95
N ARG A 150 18.63 -11.74 -9.13
CA ARG A 150 18.11 -13.05 -8.68
C ARG A 150 17.15 -12.92 -7.49
N TYR A 151 17.42 -12.02 -6.54
CA TYR A 151 16.62 -11.86 -5.33
C TYR A 151 15.19 -11.36 -5.60
N GLY A 152 15.01 -10.37 -6.49
CA GLY A 152 13.67 -9.85 -6.83
C GLY A 152 12.77 -10.88 -7.54
N THR A 153 13.37 -11.77 -8.34
CA THR A 153 12.64 -12.85 -9.01
C THR A 153 12.14 -13.88 -7.98
N SER A 154 12.99 -14.26 -7.01
CA SER A 154 12.62 -15.17 -5.92
C SER A 154 11.46 -14.63 -5.08
N TYR A 155 11.48 -13.35 -4.73
CA TYR A 155 10.44 -12.77 -3.87
C TYR A 155 9.05 -12.81 -4.51
N ALA A 156 8.93 -12.46 -5.79
CA ALA A 156 7.66 -12.55 -6.51
C ALA A 156 7.15 -14.00 -6.61
N ASP A 157 8.05 -14.96 -6.84
CA ASP A 157 7.71 -16.38 -6.88
C ASP A 157 7.23 -16.89 -5.52
N ASP A 158 7.84 -16.43 -4.43
CA ASP A 158 7.45 -16.79 -3.07
C ASP A 158 6.09 -16.19 -2.68
N ILE A 159 5.81 -14.94 -3.07
CA ILE A 159 4.46 -14.36 -2.97
C ILE A 159 3.46 -15.23 -3.73
N GLN A 160 3.77 -15.62 -4.97
CA GLN A 160 2.89 -16.45 -5.79
C GLN A 160 2.61 -17.82 -5.14
N LYS A 161 3.64 -18.49 -4.62
CA LYS A 161 3.48 -19.76 -3.87
C LYS A 161 2.59 -19.56 -2.64
N ARG A 162 2.77 -18.47 -1.89
CA ARG A 162 1.97 -18.15 -0.72
C ARG A 162 0.50 -17.92 -1.09
N ILE A 163 0.22 -17.16 -2.16
CA ILE A 163 -1.14 -16.97 -2.69
C ILE A 163 -1.80 -18.32 -3.01
N LEU A 164 -1.09 -19.23 -3.68
CA LEU A 164 -1.63 -20.55 -4.01
C LEU A 164 -1.95 -21.37 -2.76
N LYS A 165 -1.09 -21.31 -1.73
CA LYS A 165 -1.33 -21.96 -0.44
C LYS A 165 -2.56 -21.39 0.26
N LEU A 166 -2.68 -20.05 0.36
CA LEU A 166 -3.82 -19.38 0.99
C LEU A 166 -5.15 -19.69 0.29
N LYS A 167 -5.16 -19.72 -1.05
CA LYS A 167 -6.36 -20.11 -1.82
C LYS A 167 -6.80 -21.55 -1.50
N LYS A 168 -5.86 -22.49 -1.33
CA LYS A 168 -6.16 -23.86 -0.92
C LYS A 168 -6.70 -23.91 0.51
N GLU A 169 -6.06 -23.22 1.44
CA GLU A 169 -6.50 -23.16 2.85
C GLU A 169 -7.93 -22.60 2.95
N LEU A 170 -8.22 -21.49 2.27
CA LEU A 170 -9.56 -20.91 2.23
C LEU A 170 -10.60 -21.88 1.66
N LYS A 171 -10.30 -22.60 0.57
CA LYS A 171 -11.20 -23.60 -0.01
C LYS A 171 -11.54 -24.72 0.99
N THR A 172 -10.55 -25.18 1.75
CA THR A 172 -10.76 -26.19 2.79
C THR A 172 -11.65 -25.66 3.91
N TYR A 173 -11.42 -24.42 4.34
CA TYR A 173 -12.26 -23.76 5.35
C TYR A 173 -13.72 -23.62 4.90
N THR A 174 -13.97 -23.19 3.67
CA THR A 174 -15.33 -23.05 3.14
C THR A 174 -16.08 -24.39 3.13
N LYS A 175 -15.43 -25.46 2.64
CA LYS A 175 -16.01 -26.81 2.64
C LYS A 175 -16.36 -27.30 4.05
N SER A 176 -15.48 -27.05 5.02
CA SER A 176 -15.71 -27.44 6.42
C SER A 176 -16.92 -26.72 7.03
N GLN A 177 -17.12 -25.44 6.69
CA GLN A 177 -18.25 -24.64 7.16
C GLN A 177 -19.57 -25.07 6.51
N GLU A 178 -19.56 -25.38 5.21
CA GLU A 178 -20.73 -25.92 4.51
C GLU A 178 -21.18 -27.26 5.10
N ALA A 179 -20.24 -28.18 5.35
CA ALA A 179 -20.53 -29.46 5.99
C ALA A 179 -21.13 -29.28 7.39
N ARG A 180 -20.60 -28.34 8.17
CA ARG A 180 -21.13 -28.01 9.51
C ARG A 180 -22.55 -27.43 9.42
N ARG A 181 -22.81 -26.51 8.49
CA ARG A 181 -24.15 -25.92 8.27
C ARG A 181 -25.19 -26.94 7.83
N LYS A 182 -24.83 -27.92 7.00
CA LYS A 182 -25.73 -29.00 6.57
C LYS A 182 -26.16 -29.88 7.76
N ARG A 183 -25.26 -30.15 8.70
CA ARG A 183 -25.56 -30.96 9.92
C ARG A 183 -26.49 -30.28 10.93
N TYR A 184 -26.57 -28.94 10.95
CA TYR A 184 -27.48 -28.21 11.84
C TYR A 184 -28.86 -27.95 11.22
N ARG A 185 -29.07 -28.32 9.95
CA ARG A 185 -30.33 -28.19 9.22
C ARG A 185 -31.07 -29.52 9.05
N SER A 186 -30.46 -30.62 9.50
CA SER A 186 -31.02 -31.97 9.62
C SER A 186 -31.36 -32.24 11.07
#